data_AF-A0A3P7QNY7-F1
#
_entry.id   AF-A0A3P7QNY7-F1
#
_cell.length_a   1.000
_cell.length_b   1.000
_cell.length_c   1.000
_cell.angle_alpha   90.00
_cell.angle_beta   90.00
_cell.angle_gamma   90.00
#
_symmetry.space_group_name_H-M   'P 1'
#
loop_
_entity.id
_entity.type
_entity.pdbx_description
1 polymer ?
#
loop_
_entity_poly.entity_id
_entity_poly.type
_entity_poly.pdbx_seq_one_letter_code
_entity_poly.pdbx_strand_id
1 'polypeptide(L)'
;MEQGLDYDKLLLQTDPLVEAFAREIELFPNGDQVEVAIRKAPDMTNPENRRLVEEIAQQFERISYSSGPKSTSLWLREYIKYANLTGSFLEDTRESWVIGVYEWSQLFAFYKLWSVLQKQYLGKIKPEF
;
A
#
# COMPACT_ATOMS: atom_id res chain seq x y z
N MET A 1 14.82 2.67 31.72
CA MET A 1 15.77 2.63 30.58
C MET A 1 14.96 2.98 29.35
N GLU A 2 15.22 4.12 28.73
CA GLU A 2 14.58 4.51 27.47
C GLU A 2 15.21 3.73 26.32
N GLN A 3 14.39 3.24 25.39
CA GLN A 3 14.84 2.55 24.19
C GLN A 3 14.76 3.52 23.00
N GLY A 4 15.84 3.62 22.23
CA GLY A 4 15.92 4.47 21.05
C GLY A 4 17.30 5.10 20.89
N LEU A 5 17.69 5.39 19.64
CA LEU A 5 18.86 6.22 19.35
C LEU A 5 18.38 7.67 19.20
N ASP A 6 18.92 8.56 20.03
CA ASP A 6 18.55 9.98 20.00
C ASP A 6 19.35 10.69 18.90
N TYR A 7 18.68 11.09 17.82
CA TYR A 7 19.31 11.72 16.66
C TYR A 7 20.07 13.00 17.02
N ASP A 8 19.63 13.74 18.04
CA ASP A 8 20.29 14.97 18.52
C ASP A 8 21.65 14.69 19.15
N LYS A 9 21.90 13.44 19.58
CA LYS A 9 23.18 12.98 20.13
C LYS A 9 24.11 12.37 19.06
N LEU A 10 23.61 12.16 17.84
CA LEU A 10 24.37 11.56 16.73
C LEU A 10 24.99 12.61 15.81
N LEU A 11 24.42 13.80 15.79
CA LEU A 11 24.82 14.89 14.91
C LEU A 11 25.55 15.98 15.68
N LEU A 12 26.47 16.66 15.01
CA LEU A 12 27.03 17.91 15.52
C LEU A 12 25.90 18.94 15.54
N GLN A 13 25.73 19.67 16.64
CA GLN A 13 24.66 20.66 16.80
C GLN A 13 24.72 21.81 15.77
N THR A 14 25.87 22.00 15.13
CA THR A 14 26.07 22.98 14.06
C THR A 14 25.75 22.44 12.66
N ASP A 15 25.42 21.16 12.55
CA ASP A 15 25.11 20.51 11.27
C ASP A 15 23.72 20.96 10.77
N PRO A 16 23.59 21.45 9.52
CA PRO A 16 22.31 21.85 8.95
C PRO A 16 21.24 20.75 8.96
N LEU A 17 21.62 19.48 9.03
CA LEU A 17 20.67 18.36 9.14
C LEU A 17 19.88 18.39 10.45
N VAL A 18 20.46 18.91 11.54
CA VAL A 18 19.75 19.04 12.83
C VAL A 18 18.55 19.96 12.68
N GLU A 19 18.73 21.11 12.03
CA GLU A 19 17.63 22.03 11.76
C GLU A 19 16.61 21.42 10.79
N ALA A 20 17.08 20.73 9.73
CA ALA A 20 16.19 20.08 8.77
C ALA A 20 15.29 19.03 9.43
N PHE A 21 15.84 18.16 10.28
CA PHE A 21 15.05 17.15 10.99
C PHE A 21 14.11 17.77 12.03
N ALA A 22 14.55 18.79 12.76
CA ALA A 22 13.67 19.51 13.68
C ALA A 22 12.46 20.12 12.95
N ARG A 23 12.70 20.72 11.77
CA ARG A 23 11.63 21.25 10.91
C ARG A 23 10.74 20.15 10.33
N GLU A 24 11.30 19.01 9.95
CA GLU A 24 10.53 17.88 9.45
C GLU A 24 9.59 17.34 10.53
N ILE A 25 10.08 17.13 11.75
CA ILE A 25 9.29 16.67 12.90
C ILE A 25 8.21 17.70 13.26
N GLU A 26 8.52 19.00 13.21
CA GLU A 26 7.58 20.09 13.48
C GLU A 26 6.47 20.18 12.43
N LEU A 27 6.83 20.10 11.14
CA LEU A 27 5.93 20.39 10.02
C LEU A 27 5.19 19.16 9.50
N PHE A 28 5.78 17.97 9.65
CA PHE A 28 5.23 16.70 9.15
C PHE A 28 5.08 15.69 10.31
N PRO A 29 4.15 15.94 11.25
CA PRO A 29 3.85 15.00 12.33
C PRO A 29 3.14 13.73 11.82
N ASN A 30 2.80 13.68 10.53
CA ASN A 30 2.23 12.49 9.90
C ASN A 30 3.35 11.46 9.73
N GLY A 31 3.20 10.32 10.39
CA GLY A 31 4.22 9.27 10.40
C GLY A 31 4.54 8.67 9.04
N ASP A 32 5.53 7.79 9.02
CA ASP A 32 6.00 7.12 7.81
C ASP A 32 4.90 6.32 7.09
N GLN A 33 5.04 6.23 5.76
CA GLN A 33 4.20 5.35 4.96
C GLN A 33 4.60 3.88 5.21
N VAL A 34 3.61 3.06 5.57
CA VAL A 34 3.79 1.61 5.72
C VAL A 34 3.21 0.90 4.51
N GLU A 35 4.02 0.06 3.88
CA GLU A 35 3.59 -0.82 2.79
C GLU A 35 3.39 -2.25 3.29
N VAL A 36 2.19 -2.80 3.12
CA VAL A 36 1.84 -4.16 3.53
C VAL A 36 1.69 -5.04 2.27
N ALA A 37 2.61 -6.00 2.11
CA ALA A 37 2.57 -6.96 1.01
C ALA A 37 2.14 -8.35 1.50
N ILE A 38 1.11 -8.92 0.86
CA ILE A 38 0.66 -10.29 1.14
C ILE A 38 1.49 -11.25 0.26
N ARG A 39 2.43 -11.98 0.89
CA ARG A 39 3.39 -12.83 0.17
C ARG A 39 2.74 -13.94 -0.68
N LYS A 40 1.66 -14.55 -0.18
CA LYS A 40 0.87 -15.55 -0.90
C LYS A 40 -0.51 -14.97 -1.12
N ALA A 41 -0.73 -14.37 -2.29
CA ALA A 41 -2.02 -13.80 -2.63
C ALA A 41 -3.11 -14.89 -2.56
N PRO A 42 -4.22 -14.65 -1.85
CA PRO A 42 -5.32 -15.61 -1.80
C PRO A 42 -6.05 -15.66 -3.15
N ASP A 43 -6.84 -16.71 -3.36
CA ASP A 43 -7.71 -16.79 -4.52
C ASP A 43 -8.80 -15.72 -4.45
N MET A 44 -8.68 -14.71 -5.31
CA MET A 44 -9.58 -13.55 -5.33
C MET A 44 -10.92 -13.85 -6.01
N THR A 45 -11.11 -15.00 -6.66
CA THR A 45 -12.43 -15.43 -7.14
C THR A 45 -13.37 -15.74 -5.98
N ASN A 46 -12.83 -16.09 -4.80
CA ASN A 46 -13.61 -16.33 -3.60
C ASN A 46 -13.96 -15.02 -2.85
N PRO A 47 -15.25 -14.69 -2.66
CA PRO A 47 -15.68 -13.47 -1.97
C PRO A 47 -15.18 -13.36 -0.53
N GLU A 48 -15.03 -14.48 0.18
CA GLU A 48 -14.56 -14.47 1.56
C GLU A 48 -13.10 -14.03 1.67
N ASN A 49 -12.25 -14.45 0.72
CA ASN A 49 -10.86 -13.98 0.67
C ASN A 49 -10.79 -12.47 0.44
N ARG A 50 -11.67 -11.92 -0.41
CA ARG A 50 -11.74 -10.47 -0.65
C ARG A 50 -12.19 -9.72 0.60
N ARG A 51 -13.16 -10.27 1.34
CA ARG A 51 -13.61 -9.74 2.63
C ARG A 51 -12.48 -9.72 3.66
N LEU A 52 -11.68 -10.78 3.74
CA LEU A 52 -10.54 -10.89 4.66
C LEU A 52 -9.42 -9.88 4.32
N VAL A 53 -9.12 -9.65 3.04
CA VAL A 53 -8.15 -8.63 2.62
C VAL A 53 -8.59 -7.23 3.06
N GLU A 54 -9.88 -6.93 2.87
CA GLU A 54 -10.49 -5.68 3.32
C GLU A 54 -10.44 -5.56 4.86
N GLU A 55 -10.70 -6.65 5.60
CA GLU A 55 -10.62 -6.68 7.06
C GLU A 55 -9.21 -6.40 7.57
N ILE A 56 -8.17 -6.94 6.91
CA ILE A 56 -6.77 -6.63 7.24
C ILE A 56 -6.52 -5.13 7.12
N ALA A 57 -6.93 -4.50 6.01
CA ALA A 57 -6.77 -3.06 5.83
C ALA A 57 -7.50 -2.27 6.94
N GLN A 58 -8.73 -2.66 7.27
CA GLN A 58 -9.50 -2.04 8.35
C GLN A 58 -8.85 -2.19 9.73
N GLN A 59 -8.14 -3.29 9.99
CA GLN A 59 -7.40 -3.44 11.23
C GLN A 59 -6.28 -2.40 11.35
N PHE A 60 -5.52 -2.15 10.28
CA PHE A 60 -4.50 -1.10 10.25
C PHE A 60 -5.12 0.30 10.40
N GLU A 61 -6.25 0.56 9.74
CA GLU A 61 -6.98 1.83 9.80
C GLU A 61 -7.55 2.18 11.17
N ARG A 62 -7.67 1.20 12.09
CA ARG A 62 -8.21 1.40 13.44
C ARG A 62 -7.13 1.59 14.51
N ILE A 63 -5.85 1.42 14.16
CA ILE A 63 -4.75 1.62 15.09
C ILE A 63 -4.66 3.11 15.44
N SER A 64 -4.39 3.42 16.72
CA SER A 64 -4.40 4.79 17.26
C SER A 64 -3.45 5.76 16.57
N TYR A 65 -2.38 5.27 15.94
CA TYR A 65 -1.39 6.07 15.22
C TYR A 65 -1.57 6.04 13.70
N SER A 66 -2.63 5.41 13.20
CA SER A 66 -2.94 5.42 11.77
C SER A 66 -3.64 6.72 11.38
N SER A 67 -3.41 7.18 10.16
CA SER A 67 -4.15 8.31 9.57
C SER A 67 -5.55 7.91 9.06
N GLY A 68 -6.02 6.70 9.39
CA GLY A 68 -7.36 6.18 9.11
C GLY A 68 -7.66 5.85 7.64
N PRO A 69 -8.92 5.49 7.33
CA PRO A 69 -9.29 4.95 6.01
C PRO A 69 -9.03 5.87 4.82
N LYS A 70 -9.11 7.19 5.02
CA LYS A 70 -8.88 8.18 3.95
C LYS A 70 -7.43 8.24 3.48
N SER A 71 -6.50 7.78 4.32
CA SER A 71 -5.07 7.71 4.01
C SER A 71 -4.64 6.35 3.45
N THR A 72 -5.52 5.35 3.50
CA THR A 72 -5.20 3.97 3.12
C THR A 72 -5.40 3.77 1.63
N SER A 73 -4.33 3.38 0.94
CA SER A 73 -4.36 2.97 -0.46
C SER A 73 -4.46 1.45 -0.55
N LEU A 74 -5.61 0.94 -1.03
CA LEU A 74 -5.85 -0.49 -1.22
C LEU A 74 -6.29 -0.76 -2.66
N TRP A 75 -5.52 -1.60 -3.37
CA TRP A 75 -5.79 -1.93 -4.78
C TRP A 75 -7.18 -2.53 -4.99
N LEU A 76 -7.69 -3.32 -4.04
CA LEU A 76 -9.00 -3.98 -4.13
C LEU A 76 -10.13 -2.94 -4.24
N ARG A 77 -10.09 -1.90 -3.41
CA ARG A 77 -11.07 -0.80 -3.43
C ARG A 77 -10.98 -0.01 -4.73
N GLU A 78 -9.76 0.28 -5.20
CA GLU A 78 -9.55 1.01 -6.46
C GLU A 78 -10.02 0.21 -7.68
N TYR A 79 -9.80 -1.10 -7.71
CA TYR A 79 -10.28 -1.98 -8.78
C TYR A 79 -11.81 -2.04 -8.81
N ILE A 80 -12.46 -2.23 -7.65
CA ILE A 80 -13.93 -2.23 -7.54
C ILE A 80 -14.50 -0.87 -7.98
N LYS A 81 -13.88 0.23 -7.56
CA LYS A 81 -14.27 1.58 -7.97
C LYS A 81 -14.15 1.76 -9.48
N TYR A 82 -13.06 1.30 -10.09
CA TYR A 82 -12.88 1.31 -11.54
C TYR A 82 -13.99 0.52 -12.24
N ALA A 83 -14.24 -0.73 -11.83
CA ALA A 83 -15.26 -1.58 -12.42
C ALA A 83 -16.67 -0.95 -12.35
N ASN A 84 -17.01 -0.35 -11.21
CA ASN A 84 -18.27 0.38 -11.03
C ASN A 84 -18.39 1.60 -11.97
N LEU A 85 -17.29 2.32 -12.20
CA LEU A 85 -17.27 3.48 -13.10
C LEU A 85 -17.39 3.08 -14.58
N THR A 86 -16.86 1.92 -14.96
CA THR A 86 -16.92 1.40 -16.34
C THR A 86 -18.16 0.58 -16.64
N GLY A 87 -19.05 0.37 -15.67
CA GLY A 87 -20.22 -0.49 -15.81
C GLY A 87 -19.86 -1.98 -15.97
N SER A 88 -18.67 -2.37 -15.53
CA SER A 88 -18.24 -3.76 -15.55
C SER A 88 -18.89 -4.51 -14.38
N PHE A 89 -19.64 -5.56 -14.69
CA PHE A 89 -20.20 -6.44 -13.66
C PHE A 89 -19.11 -7.39 -13.17
N LEU A 90 -18.74 -7.29 -11.89
CA LEU A 90 -17.78 -8.20 -11.26
C LEU A 90 -18.52 -9.45 -10.78
N GLU A 91 -18.10 -10.61 -11.29
CA GLU A 91 -18.60 -11.92 -10.86
C GLU A 91 -17.50 -12.68 -10.11
N ASP A 92 -17.84 -13.78 -9.43
CA ASP A 92 -16.88 -14.64 -8.69
C ASP A 92 -16.09 -15.56 -9.64
N THR A 93 -15.52 -14.98 -10.68
CA THR A 93 -14.89 -15.70 -11.80
C THR A 93 -13.45 -15.28 -12.02
N ARG A 94 -12.72 -16.11 -12.78
CA ARG A 94 -11.34 -15.86 -13.17
C ARG A 94 -11.23 -14.62 -14.06
N GLU A 95 -12.21 -14.40 -14.92
CA GLU A 95 -12.29 -13.28 -15.84
C GLU A 95 -12.33 -11.95 -15.08
N SER A 96 -13.16 -11.85 -14.04
CA SER A 96 -13.24 -10.65 -13.20
C SER A 96 -12.01 -10.49 -12.31
N TRP A 97 -11.61 -11.51 -11.54
CA TRP A 97 -10.68 -11.30 -10.42
C TRP A 97 -9.22 -11.67 -10.71
N VAL A 98 -8.93 -12.32 -11.84
CA VAL A 98 -7.57 -12.66 -12.25
C VAL A 98 -7.19 -11.91 -13.51
N ILE A 99 -7.92 -12.12 -14.61
CA ILE A 99 -7.62 -11.46 -15.88
C ILE A 99 -7.91 -9.96 -15.78
N GLY A 100 -9.11 -9.59 -15.36
CA GLY A 100 -9.54 -8.19 -15.28
C GLY A 100 -8.66 -7.35 -14.34
N VAL A 101 -8.30 -7.91 -13.18
CA VAL A 101 -7.36 -7.27 -12.24
C VAL A 101 -5.97 -7.11 -12.87
N TYR A 102 -5.46 -8.14 -13.56
CA TYR A 102 -4.18 -8.07 -14.24
C TYR A 102 -4.17 -6.97 -15.32
N GLU A 103 -5.17 -6.94 -16.20
CA GLU A 103 -5.30 -5.92 -17.25
C GLU A 103 -5.43 -4.52 -16.68
N TRP A 104 -6.31 -4.33 -15.68
CA TRP A 104 -6.42 -3.07 -14.96
C TRP A 104 -5.10 -2.65 -14.33
N SER A 105 -4.34 -3.59 -13.77
CA SER A 105 -3.07 -3.27 -13.12
C SER A 105 -2.04 -2.70 -14.12
N GLN A 106 -1.97 -3.26 -15.33
CA GLN A 106 -1.06 -2.79 -16.38
C GLN A 106 -1.34 -1.34 -16.78
N LEU A 107 -2.61 -0.93 -16.72
CA LEU A 107 -3.05 0.41 -17.11
C LEU A 107 -2.96 1.44 -15.97
N PHE A 108 -3.32 1.03 -14.74
CA PHE A 108 -3.61 1.99 -13.66
C PHE A 108 -2.81 1.77 -12.38
N ALA A 109 -2.51 0.52 -12.00
CA ALA A 109 -1.85 0.25 -10.72
C ALA A 109 -0.43 0.82 -10.66
N PHE A 110 0.28 0.87 -11.80
CA PHE A 110 1.69 1.27 -11.84
C PHE A 110 1.91 2.77 -12.09
N TYR A 111 0.86 3.55 -12.38
CA TYR A 111 1.01 4.95 -12.78
C TYR A 111 1.17 5.94 -11.61
N LYS A 112 0.85 5.54 -10.36
CA LYS A 112 0.85 6.47 -9.22
C LYS A 112 1.61 6.05 -7.95
N LEU A 113 1.94 4.79 -7.71
CA LEU A 113 2.57 4.38 -6.44
C LEU A 113 3.61 3.25 -6.51
N TRP A 114 3.60 2.39 -7.54
CA TRP A 114 4.27 1.07 -7.46
C TRP A 114 5.46 0.86 -8.41
N SER A 115 5.94 1.91 -9.08
CA SER A 115 6.99 1.81 -10.10
C SER A 115 8.36 1.36 -9.55
N VAL A 116 8.65 1.63 -8.28
CA VAL A 116 9.93 1.27 -7.63
C VAL A 116 10.01 -0.23 -7.33
N LEU A 117 8.91 -0.86 -6.90
CA LEU A 117 8.88 -2.29 -6.53
C LEU A 117 8.84 -3.25 -7.72
N GLN A 118 8.38 -2.80 -8.89
CA GLN A 118 8.26 -3.64 -10.09
C GLN A 118 9.61 -4.22 -10.54
N LYS A 119 10.69 -3.42 -10.49
CA LYS A 119 12.04 -3.90 -10.87
C LYS A 119 12.61 -4.92 -9.88
N GLN A 120 12.26 -4.81 -8.60
CA GLN A 120 12.86 -5.62 -7.54
C GLN A 120 12.15 -6.96 -7.31
N TYR A 121 10.82 -7.01 -7.47
CA TYR A 121 10.02 -8.20 -7.15
C TYR A 121 9.36 -8.87 -8.36
N LEU A 122 8.91 -8.12 -9.36
CA LEU A 122 8.17 -8.67 -10.51
C LEU A 122 9.07 -9.06 -11.70
N GLY A 123 10.29 -8.54 -11.78
CA GLY A 123 11.28 -8.98 -12.77
C GLY A 123 11.66 -10.47 -12.71
N LYS A 124 11.24 -11.18 -11.66
CA LYS A 124 11.46 -12.62 -11.45
C LYS A 124 10.21 -13.49 -11.62
N ILE A 125 9.02 -12.89 -11.74
CA ILE A 125 7.78 -13.64 -11.94
C ILE A 125 7.44 -13.53 -13.42
N LYS A 126 8.02 -14.42 -14.23
CA LYS A 126 7.42 -14.71 -15.54
C LYS A 126 6.08 -15.40 -15.27
N PRO A 127 4.96 -14.93 -15.85
CA PRO A 127 3.77 -15.75 -15.91
C PRO A 127 4.12 -16.95 -16.77
N GLU A 128 4.20 -18.13 -16.17
CA GLU A 128 4.01 -19.36 -16.92
C GLU A 128 2.51 -19.42 -17.21
N PHE A 129 2.17 -19.06 -18.45
CA PHE A 129 0.81 -19.12 -18.99
C PHE A 129 0.34 -20.57 -19.11
#